data_AF-A0A847A7Z3-F1
#
_entry.id   AF-A0A847A7Z3-F1
#
_cell.length_a   1.000
_cell.length_b   1.000
_cell.length_c   1.000
_cell.angle_alpha   90.00
_cell.angle_beta   90.00
_cell.angle_gamma   90.00
#
_symmetry.space_group_name_H-M   'P 1'
#
loop_
_entity.id
_entity.type
_entity.pdbx_description
1 polymer ?
#
loop_
_entity_poly.entity_id
_entity_poly.type
_entity_poly.pdbx_seq_one_letter_code
_entity_poly.pdbx_strand_id
1 'polypeptide(L)'
;MQTSPVTMAVFFSYYVVLIGISVYAYYRGRSAKSFSEEYYVAGRSFGPWIVAFMWATSWTSGGTFIGTPAVYYSMGWTALLWQAGAGVLGMIGMLSIGRRISRFAAEHNCVTLPDLFVERFQSRFMGIIAAISILIFGVAYMVSQYIAAARILETFMGMSYFWAIVSFAVVVGLYTTIGGIRG
;
A
#
# COMPACT_ATOMS: atom_id res chain seq x y z
N MET A 1 5.46 -27.48 -13.69
CA MET A 1 4.99 -26.56 -14.75
C MET A 1 6.22 -25.93 -15.37
N GLN A 2 6.44 -26.08 -16.69
CA GLN A 2 7.53 -25.39 -17.37
C GLN A 2 7.26 -23.89 -17.31
N THR A 3 8.19 -23.11 -16.76
CA THR A 3 8.11 -21.66 -16.82
C THR A 3 8.27 -21.20 -18.26
N SER A 4 7.22 -20.63 -18.84
CA SER A 4 7.35 -19.97 -20.13
C SER A 4 8.35 -18.81 -19.99
N PRO A 5 9.38 -18.71 -20.86
CA PRO A 5 10.31 -17.59 -20.86
C PRO A 5 9.61 -16.23 -20.94
N VAL A 6 8.42 -16.19 -21.55
CA VAL A 6 7.58 -15.00 -21.65
C VAL A 6 7.10 -14.54 -20.27
N THR A 7 6.65 -15.45 -19.41
CA THR A 7 6.18 -15.12 -18.05
C THR A 7 7.31 -14.54 -17.21
N MET A 8 8.52 -15.09 -17.32
CA MET A 8 9.70 -14.57 -16.63
C MET A 8 10.06 -13.17 -17.15
N ALA A 9 10.06 -12.97 -18.47
CA ALA A 9 10.37 -11.69 -19.08
C ALA A 9 9.40 -10.58 -18.62
N VAL A 10 8.09 -10.85 -18.63
CA VAL A 10 7.07 -9.89 -18.15
C VAL A 10 7.31 -9.55 -16.68
N PHE A 11 7.57 -10.54 -15.83
CA PHE A 11 7.76 -10.31 -14.41
C PHE A 11 9.03 -9.51 -14.08
N PHE A 12 10.16 -9.84 -14.69
CA PHE A 12 11.38 -9.06 -14.53
C PHE A 12 11.24 -7.64 -15.09
N SER A 13 10.56 -7.48 -16.23
CA SER A 13 10.31 -6.14 -16.79
C SER A 13 9.47 -5.29 -15.84
N TYR A 14 8.48 -5.88 -15.16
CA TYR A 14 7.67 -5.20 -14.16
C TYR A 14 8.51 -4.72 -12.98
N TYR A 15 9.43 -5.55 -12.46
CA TYR A 15 10.35 -5.14 -11.39
C TYR A 15 11.29 -4.01 -11.80
N VAL A 16 11.84 -4.08 -13.02
CA VAL A 16 12.70 -3.01 -13.54
C VAL A 16 11.93 -1.70 -13.67
N VAL A 17 10.68 -1.75 -14.15
CA VAL A 17 9.82 -0.57 -14.26
C VAL A 17 9.51 0.02 -12.89
N LEU A 18 9.13 -0.80 -11.90
CA LEU A 18 8.87 -0.31 -10.53
C LEU A 18 10.09 0.40 -9.94
N ILE A 19 11.26 -0.24 -10.00
CA ILE A 19 12.50 0.36 -9.50
C ILE A 19 12.81 1.66 -10.27
N GLY A 20 12.64 1.66 -11.60
CA GLY A 20 12.83 2.84 -12.44
C GLY A 20 11.92 4.02 -12.04
N ILE A 21 10.64 3.75 -11.78
CA ILE A 21 9.68 4.75 -11.30
C ILE A 21 10.11 5.28 -9.93
N SER A 22 10.48 4.42 -8.99
CA SER A 22 10.93 4.85 -7.65
C SER A 22 12.19 5.69 -7.70
N VAL A 23 13.16 5.32 -8.54
CA VAL A 23 14.39 6.10 -8.76
C VAL A 23 14.06 7.45 -9.39
N TYR A 24 13.17 7.51 -10.37
CA TYR A 24 12.71 8.76 -10.95
C TYR A 24 12.00 9.66 -9.91
N ALA A 25 11.13 9.07 -9.09
CA ALA A 25 10.44 9.76 -8.00
C ALA A 25 11.43 10.33 -6.97
N TYR A 26 12.46 9.56 -6.60
CA TYR A 26 13.55 9.99 -5.73
C TYR A 26 14.26 11.23 -6.26
N TYR A 27 14.67 11.23 -7.54
CA TYR A 27 15.35 12.38 -8.13
C TYR A 27 14.45 13.62 -8.19
N ARG A 28 13.15 13.46 -8.42
CA ARG A 28 12.18 14.57 -8.42
C ARG A 28 11.99 15.15 -7.02
N GLY A 29 11.97 14.31 -5.99
CA GLY A 29 11.80 14.74 -4.59
C GLY A 29 13.03 15.43 -3.98
N ARG A 30 14.19 15.29 -4.63
CA ARG A 30 15.47 15.78 -4.09
C ARG A 30 15.59 17.31 -4.00
N SER A 31 14.75 18.04 -4.73
CA SER A 31 14.70 19.51 -4.69
C SER A 31 13.72 20.07 -3.66
N ALA A 32 13.05 19.20 -2.88
CA ALA A 32 12.08 19.61 -1.88
C ALA A 32 12.76 20.22 -0.64
N LYS A 33 12.12 21.20 -0.02
CA LYS A 33 12.62 21.90 1.18
C LYS A 33 12.65 21.03 2.43
N SER A 34 11.78 20.01 2.51
CA SER A 34 11.65 19.10 3.66
C SER A 34 11.57 17.66 3.18
N PHE A 35 12.52 16.82 3.61
CA PHE A 35 12.57 15.41 3.23
C PHE A 35 11.38 14.62 3.78
N SER A 36 11.00 14.83 5.03
CA SER A 36 9.89 14.09 5.66
C SER A 36 8.55 14.40 5.02
N GLU A 37 8.29 15.67 4.71
CA GLU A 37 7.04 16.09 4.05
C GLU A 37 6.94 15.56 2.61
N GLU A 38 8.08 15.51 1.91
CA GLU A 38 8.14 14.95 0.56
C GLU A 38 8.02 13.42 0.56
N TYR A 39 8.68 12.74 1.50
CA TYR A 39 8.71 11.29 1.58
C TYR A 39 7.37 10.71 2.03
N TYR A 40 6.72 11.31 3.03
CA TYR A 40 5.47 10.80 3.59
C TYR A 40 4.22 11.39 2.96
N VAL A 41 4.27 12.61 2.40
CA VAL A 41 3.08 13.31 1.91
C VAL A 41 3.27 13.91 0.51
N ALA A 42 4.41 13.69 -0.14
CA ALA A 42 4.73 14.22 -1.48
C ALA A 42 4.57 15.76 -1.59
N GLY A 43 4.78 16.49 -0.48
CA GLY A 43 4.55 17.93 -0.43
C GLY A 43 3.09 18.32 -0.67
N ARG A 44 2.16 17.38 -0.43
CA ARG A 44 0.69 17.54 -0.62
C ARG A 44 0.31 17.96 -2.05
N SER A 45 1.15 17.60 -3.01
CA SER A 45 1.03 18.03 -4.42
C SER A 45 0.16 17.12 -5.29
N PHE A 46 -0.30 15.98 -4.75
CA PHE A 46 -1.09 15.03 -5.53
C PHE A 46 -2.48 15.57 -5.88
N GLY A 47 -2.82 15.50 -7.16
CA GLY A 47 -4.16 15.81 -7.64
C GLY A 47 -5.19 14.74 -7.24
N PRO A 48 -6.50 15.04 -7.35
CA PRO A 48 -7.57 14.16 -6.89
C PRO A 48 -7.53 12.75 -7.50
N TRP A 49 -7.15 12.62 -8.77
CA TRP A 49 -7.07 11.34 -9.46
C TRP A 49 -5.97 10.44 -8.89
N ILE A 50 -4.80 11.01 -8.59
CA ILE A 50 -3.68 10.24 -8.01
C ILE A 50 -4.09 9.72 -6.64
N VAL A 51 -4.68 10.57 -5.79
CA VAL A 51 -5.18 10.18 -4.47
C VAL A 51 -6.24 9.08 -4.57
N ALA A 52 -7.15 9.15 -5.55
CA ALA A 52 -8.17 8.13 -5.78
C ALA A 52 -7.54 6.78 -6.18
N PHE A 53 -6.55 6.77 -7.07
CA PHE A 53 -5.83 5.55 -7.45
C PHE A 53 -5.01 4.97 -6.30
N MET A 54 -4.37 5.81 -5.49
CA MET A 54 -3.65 5.36 -4.29
C MET A 54 -4.60 4.70 -3.29
N TRP A 55 -5.79 5.28 -3.10
CA TRP A 55 -6.81 4.68 -2.26
C TRP A 55 -7.31 3.34 -2.82
N ALA A 56 -7.63 3.28 -4.12
CA ALA A 56 -8.06 2.06 -4.78
C ALA A 56 -7.00 0.95 -4.67
N THR A 57 -5.73 1.30 -4.86
CA THR A 57 -4.59 0.37 -4.71
C THR A 57 -4.42 -0.09 -3.27
N SER A 58 -4.67 0.78 -2.29
CA SER A 58 -4.62 0.41 -0.87
C SER A 58 -5.76 -0.55 -0.49
N TRP A 59 -6.88 -0.48 -1.20
CA TRP A 59 -8.02 -1.38 -1.01
C TRP A 59 -7.80 -2.76 -1.66
N THR A 60 -7.06 -2.80 -2.77
CA THR A 60 -6.76 -4.04 -3.50
C THR A 60 -5.45 -4.66 -2.99
N SER A 61 -5.56 -5.75 -2.24
CA SER A 61 -4.40 -6.44 -1.67
C SER A 61 -4.20 -7.84 -2.28
N GLY A 62 -3.04 -8.46 -2.06
CA GLY A 62 -2.78 -9.85 -2.42
C GLY A 62 -3.75 -10.83 -1.74
N GLY A 63 -4.19 -10.50 -0.52
CA GLY A 63 -5.28 -11.21 0.16
C GLY A 63 -6.61 -11.08 -0.58
N THR A 64 -6.89 -9.93 -1.17
CA THR A 64 -8.06 -9.74 -2.03
C THR A 64 -7.92 -10.56 -3.31
N PHE A 65 -6.75 -10.55 -3.95
CA PHE A 65 -6.52 -11.25 -5.23
C PHE A 65 -6.62 -12.78 -5.12
N ILE A 66 -6.07 -13.38 -4.06
CA ILE A 66 -6.12 -14.84 -3.85
C ILE A 66 -7.39 -15.24 -3.10
N GLY A 67 -7.79 -14.46 -2.09
CA GLY A 67 -8.87 -14.81 -1.18
C GLY A 67 -10.26 -14.56 -1.75
N THR A 68 -10.49 -13.44 -2.45
CA THR A 68 -11.86 -13.14 -2.94
C THR A 68 -12.37 -14.14 -3.97
N PRO A 69 -11.58 -14.65 -4.94
CA PRO A 69 -12.08 -15.68 -5.86
C PRO A 69 -12.44 -16.98 -5.13
N ALA A 70 -11.68 -17.37 -4.10
CA ALA A 70 -11.98 -18.55 -3.30
C ALA A 70 -13.30 -18.40 -2.52
N VAL A 71 -13.54 -17.22 -1.96
CA VAL A 71 -14.81 -16.90 -1.28
C VAL A 71 -15.97 -16.86 -2.28
N TYR A 72 -15.78 -16.29 -3.46
CA TYR A 72 -16.83 -16.25 -4.49
C TYR A 72 -17.17 -17.64 -5.02
N TYR A 73 -16.17 -18.51 -5.15
CA TYR A 73 -16.39 -19.90 -5.54
C TYR A 73 -17.23 -20.68 -4.53
N SER A 74 -17.06 -20.40 -3.22
CA SER A 74 -17.76 -21.10 -2.14
C SER A 74 -19.13 -20.51 -1.79
N MET A 75 -19.27 -19.18 -1.82
CA MET A 75 -20.48 -18.46 -1.38
C MET A 75 -21.33 -17.91 -2.54
N GLY A 76 -20.83 -17.96 -3.77
CA GLY A 76 -21.51 -17.43 -4.95
C GLY A 76 -21.60 -15.90 -4.98
N TRP A 77 -22.59 -15.38 -5.72
CA TRP A 77 -22.72 -13.94 -5.99
C TRP A 77 -23.00 -13.07 -4.75
N THR A 78 -23.43 -13.65 -3.63
CA THR A 78 -23.69 -12.91 -2.39
C THR A 78 -22.42 -12.27 -1.81
N ALA A 79 -21.28 -12.96 -1.93
CA ALA A 79 -19.99 -12.44 -1.49
C ALA A 79 -19.49 -11.28 -2.38
N LEU A 80 -19.89 -11.24 -3.65
CA LEU A 80 -19.63 -10.09 -4.52
C LEU A 80 -20.39 -8.86 -4.04
N LEU A 81 -21.67 -9.01 -3.69
CA LEU A 81 -22.50 -7.90 -3.17
C LEU A 81 -21.96 -7.37 -1.84
N TRP A 82 -21.50 -8.26 -0.95
CA TRP A 82 -20.83 -7.86 0.29
C TRP A 82 -19.59 -7.02 0.01
N GLN A 83 -18.70 -7.49 -0.87
CA GLN A 83 -17.46 -6.77 -1.19
C GLN A 83 -17.72 -5.44 -1.88
N ALA A 84 -18.68 -5.39 -2.81
CA ALA A 84 -19.09 -4.17 -3.49
C ALA A 84 -19.70 -3.16 -2.52
N GLY A 85 -20.59 -3.62 -1.63
CA GLY A 85 -21.19 -2.79 -0.58
C GLY A 85 -20.14 -2.19 0.35
N ALA A 86 -19.18 -3.00 0.81
CA ALA A 86 -18.08 -2.53 1.63
C ALA A 86 -17.22 -1.47 0.91
N GLY A 87 -16.95 -1.66 -0.39
CA GLY A 87 -16.20 -0.71 -1.21
C GLY A 87 -16.92 0.63 -1.36
N VAL A 88 -18.23 0.61 -1.65
CA VAL A 88 -19.05 1.82 -1.78
C VAL A 88 -19.14 2.57 -0.45
N LEU A 89 -19.44 1.87 0.66
CA LEU A 89 -19.51 2.48 1.98
C LEU A 89 -18.16 3.05 2.42
N GLY A 90 -17.06 2.35 2.15
CA GLY A 90 -15.70 2.83 2.40
C GLY A 90 -15.39 4.12 1.63
N MET A 91 -15.79 4.18 0.35
CA MET A 91 -15.61 5.36 -0.48
C MET A 91 -16.42 6.55 0.03
N ILE A 92 -17.69 6.35 0.39
CA ILE A 92 -18.54 7.39 0.96
C ILE A 92 -17.95 7.91 2.28
N GLY A 93 -17.50 7.01 3.15
CA GLY A 93 -16.85 7.37 4.42
C GLY A 93 -15.60 8.21 4.20
N MET A 94 -14.74 7.80 3.25
CA MET A 94 -13.53 8.53 2.91
C MET A 94 -13.84 9.92 2.32
N LEU A 95 -14.82 10.04 1.43
CA LEU A 95 -15.22 11.33 0.86
C LEU A 95 -15.82 12.27 1.91
N SER A 96 -16.56 11.72 2.88
CA SER A 96 -17.24 12.48 3.93
C SER A 96 -16.28 13.02 4.99
N ILE A 97 -15.36 12.18 5.47
CA ILE A 97 -14.49 12.51 6.61
C ILE A 97 -13.06 12.84 6.17
N GLY A 98 -12.59 12.26 5.07
CA GLY A 98 -11.21 12.40 4.59
C GLY A 98 -10.80 13.84 4.31
N ARG A 99 -11.71 14.67 3.77
CA ARG A 99 -11.44 16.11 3.56
C ARG A 99 -11.20 16.84 4.89
N ARG A 100 -11.95 16.50 5.94
CA ARG A 100 -11.79 17.12 7.27
C ARG A 100 -10.48 16.70 7.93
N ILE A 101 -10.15 15.41 7.86
CA ILE A 101 -8.88 14.87 8.37
C ILE A 101 -7.70 15.50 7.63
N SER A 102 -7.76 15.57 6.30
CA SER A 102 -6.69 16.15 5.48
C SER A 102 -6.47 17.63 5.80
N ARG A 103 -7.55 18.41 5.97
CA ARG A 103 -7.44 19.81 6.37
C ARG A 103 -6.85 19.99 7.76
N PHE A 104 -7.28 19.20 8.73
CA PHE A 104 -6.73 19.24 10.10
C PHE A 104 -5.24 18.87 10.12
N ALA A 105 -4.87 17.79 9.44
CA ALA A 105 -3.46 17.42 9.26
C ALA A 105 -2.66 18.54 8.59
N ALA A 106 -3.30 19.28 7.68
CA ALA A 106 -2.67 20.38 6.99
C ALA A 106 -2.36 21.58 7.90
N GLU A 107 -3.34 21.99 8.69
CA GLU A 107 -3.26 23.11 9.62
C GLU A 107 -2.25 22.85 10.77
N HIS A 108 -2.11 21.59 11.21
CA HIS A 108 -1.22 21.19 12.32
C HIS A 108 0.12 20.59 11.87
N ASN A 109 0.42 20.60 10.57
CA ASN A 109 1.64 19.98 10.00
C ASN A 109 1.85 18.50 10.42
N CYS A 110 0.77 17.76 10.66
CA CYS A 110 0.84 16.33 10.92
C CYS A 110 1.30 15.59 9.66
N VAL A 111 2.34 14.77 9.80
CA VAL A 111 2.84 13.91 8.71
C VAL A 111 2.43 12.44 8.91
N THR A 112 2.13 12.02 10.15
CA THR A 112 1.65 10.67 10.45
C THR A 112 0.28 10.66 11.12
N LEU A 113 -0.39 9.50 11.11
CA LEU A 113 -1.67 9.32 11.80
C LEU A 113 -1.54 9.43 13.33
N PRO A 114 -0.51 8.85 13.99
CA PRO A 114 -0.25 9.10 15.41
C PRO A 114 -0.10 10.58 15.75
N ASP A 115 0.61 11.37 14.94
CA ASP A 115 0.74 12.82 15.16
C ASP A 115 -0.62 13.51 15.12
N LEU A 116 -1.49 13.10 14.19
CA LEU A 116 -2.86 13.60 14.11
C LEU A 116 -3.66 13.27 15.38
N PHE A 117 -3.49 12.08 15.95
CA PHE A 117 -4.13 11.71 17.22
C PHE A 117 -3.58 12.53 18.40
N VAL A 118 -2.25 12.75 18.46
CA VAL A 118 -1.65 13.59 19.50
C VAL A 118 -2.19 15.01 19.42
N GLU A 119 -2.22 15.61 18.23
CA GLU A 119 -2.72 16.97 18.03
C GLU A 119 -4.23 17.08 18.25
N ARG A 120 -5.00 16.08 17.83
CA ARG A 120 -6.46 16.11 17.99
C ARG A 120 -6.90 15.97 19.45
N PHE A 121 -6.23 15.10 20.21
CA PHE A 121 -6.60 14.78 21.59
C PHE A 121 -5.71 15.47 22.63
N GLN A 122 -4.69 16.21 22.19
CA GLN A 122 -3.68 16.85 23.04
C GLN A 122 -3.07 15.87 24.06
N SER A 123 -2.91 14.60 23.67
CA SER A 123 -2.50 13.51 24.54
C SER A 123 -1.48 12.60 23.86
N ARG A 124 -0.26 12.55 24.43
CA ARG A 124 0.80 11.64 23.98
C ARG A 124 0.40 10.17 24.14
N PHE A 125 -0.42 9.85 25.12
CA PHE A 125 -0.90 8.49 25.35
C PHE A 125 -1.74 7.97 24.18
N MET A 126 -2.62 8.81 23.63
CA MET A 126 -3.42 8.45 22.44
C MET A 126 -2.54 8.24 21.20
N GLY A 127 -1.50 9.06 21.03
CA GLY A 127 -0.51 8.86 19.98
C GLY A 127 0.22 7.52 20.09
N ILE A 128 0.63 7.14 21.30
CA ILE A 128 1.33 5.86 21.55
C ILE A 128 0.40 4.68 21.24
N ILE A 129 -0.85 4.72 21.70
CA ILE A 129 -1.82 3.67 21.38
C ILE A 129 -2.02 3.55 19.86
N ALA A 130 -2.17 4.68 19.17
CA ALA A 130 -2.31 4.68 17.71
C ALA A 130 -1.07 4.08 17.03
N ALA A 131 0.13 4.48 17.45
CA ALA A 131 1.39 3.96 16.91
C ALA A 131 1.53 2.44 17.13
N ILE A 132 1.28 1.95 18.34
CA ILE A 132 1.34 0.51 18.66
C ILE A 132 0.30 -0.26 17.85
N SER A 133 -0.93 0.26 17.73
CA SER A 133 -1.98 -0.39 16.94
C SER A 133 -1.57 -0.50 15.47
N ILE A 134 -1.07 0.57 14.88
CA ILE A 134 -0.58 0.58 13.50
C ILE A 134 0.57 -0.41 13.32
N LEU A 135 1.50 -0.49 14.27
CA LEU A 135 2.61 -1.45 14.20
C LEU A 135 2.11 -2.90 14.25
N ILE A 136 1.24 -3.25 15.19
CA ILE A 136 0.76 -4.63 15.36
C ILE A 136 -0.06 -5.05 14.13
N PHE A 137 -1.09 -4.27 13.77
CA PHE A 137 -1.96 -4.60 12.64
C PHE A 137 -1.22 -4.46 11.31
N GLY A 138 -0.34 -3.48 11.18
CA GLY A 138 0.46 -3.25 9.97
C GLY A 138 1.43 -4.38 9.70
N VAL A 139 2.14 -4.89 10.73
CA VAL A 139 3.05 -6.03 10.58
C VAL A 139 2.28 -7.30 10.21
N ALA A 140 1.18 -7.59 10.91
CA ALA A 140 0.33 -8.74 10.60
C ALA A 140 -0.20 -8.68 9.14
N TYR A 141 -0.63 -7.48 8.72
CA TYR A 141 -1.05 -7.24 7.34
C TYR A 141 0.10 -7.46 6.36
N MET A 142 1.27 -6.87 6.56
CA MET A 142 2.43 -7.03 5.67
C MET A 142 2.84 -8.50 5.52
N VAL A 143 2.85 -9.27 6.62
CA VAL A 143 3.16 -10.71 6.58
C VAL A 143 2.20 -11.44 5.63
N SER A 144 0.90 -11.16 5.72
CA SER A 144 -0.10 -11.78 4.82
C SER A 144 0.15 -11.45 3.34
N GLN A 145 0.56 -10.21 3.05
CA GLN A 145 0.84 -9.77 1.68
C GLN A 145 2.08 -10.44 1.10
N TYR A 146 3.14 -10.59 1.90
CA TYR A 146 4.37 -11.24 1.47
C TYR A 146 4.16 -12.74 1.22
N ILE A 147 3.37 -13.41 2.07
CA ILE A 147 3.00 -14.81 1.86
C ILE A 147 2.20 -14.96 0.57
N ALA A 148 1.20 -14.10 0.33
CA ALA A 148 0.40 -14.12 -0.88
C ALA A 148 1.27 -13.95 -2.14
N ALA A 149 2.15 -12.94 -2.15
CA ALA A 149 3.07 -12.70 -3.25
C ALA A 149 4.04 -13.87 -3.50
N ALA A 150 4.62 -14.43 -2.43
CA ALA A 150 5.53 -15.57 -2.54
C ALA A 150 4.83 -16.82 -3.11
N ARG A 151 3.56 -17.08 -2.73
CA ARG A 151 2.78 -18.20 -3.27
C ARG A 151 2.42 -18.02 -4.74
N ILE A 152 2.11 -16.81 -5.16
CA ILE A 152 1.91 -16.49 -6.59
C ILE A 152 3.20 -16.81 -7.34
N LEU A 153 4.33 -16.30 -6.85
CA LEU A 153 5.63 -16.52 -7.49
C LEU A 153 6.04 -17.99 -7.57
N GLU A 154 5.83 -18.74 -6.49
CA GLU A 154 6.07 -20.18 -6.46
C GLU A 154 5.22 -20.92 -7.49
N THR A 155 3.93 -20.58 -7.59
CA THR A 155 2.98 -21.26 -8.49
C THR A 155 3.25 -20.95 -9.96
N PHE A 156 3.52 -19.67 -10.29
CA PHE A 156 3.68 -19.23 -11.68
C PHE A 156 5.11 -19.36 -12.20
N MET A 157 6.12 -19.24 -11.33
CA MET A 157 7.54 -19.29 -11.74
C MET A 157 8.24 -20.60 -11.35
N GLY A 158 7.55 -21.52 -10.67
CA GLY A 158 8.17 -22.77 -10.19
C GLY A 158 9.37 -22.55 -9.27
N MET A 159 9.53 -21.33 -8.74
CA MET A 159 10.62 -20.94 -7.85
C MET A 159 10.30 -21.45 -6.45
N SER A 160 11.32 -21.92 -5.72
CA SER A 160 11.13 -22.30 -4.32
C SER A 160 10.57 -21.12 -3.51
N TYR A 161 9.61 -21.39 -2.64
CA TYR A 161 8.99 -20.40 -1.75
C TYR A 161 10.01 -19.47 -1.06
N PHE A 162 11.16 -20.02 -0.63
CA PHE A 162 12.21 -19.22 0.00
C PHE A 162 12.78 -18.15 -0.93
N TRP A 163 13.12 -18.51 -2.18
CA TRP A 163 13.64 -17.54 -3.15
C TRP A 163 12.55 -16.58 -3.65
N ALA A 164 11.30 -17.02 -3.68
CA ALA A 164 10.15 -16.18 -3.99
C ALA A 164 9.93 -15.07 -2.96
N ILE A 165 9.93 -15.42 -1.67
CA ILE A 165 9.73 -14.41 -0.63
C ILE A 165 10.93 -13.46 -0.51
N VAL A 166 12.15 -13.96 -0.66
CA VAL A 166 13.38 -13.14 -0.60
C VAL A 166 13.44 -12.15 -1.75
N SER A 167 13.21 -12.61 -3.00
CA SER A 167 13.23 -11.71 -4.16
C SER A 167 12.16 -10.63 -4.06
N PHE A 168 10.94 -10.99 -3.67
CA PHE A 168 9.86 -10.02 -3.45
C PHE A 168 10.22 -9.01 -2.35
N ALA A 169 10.77 -9.48 -1.22
CA ALA A 169 11.17 -8.63 -0.11
C ALA A 169 12.27 -7.62 -0.49
N VAL A 170 13.27 -8.06 -1.25
CA VAL A 170 14.36 -7.19 -1.72
C VAL A 170 13.81 -6.12 -2.66
N VAL A 171 13.00 -6.50 -3.64
CA VAL A 171 12.42 -5.54 -4.60
C VAL A 171 11.52 -4.54 -3.88
N VAL A 172 10.64 -5.01 -2.99
CA VAL A 172 9.74 -4.16 -2.21
C VAL A 172 10.51 -3.22 -1.29
N GLY A 173 11.52 -3.72 -0.59
CA GLY A 173 12.36 -2.90 0.27
C GLY A 173 13.07 -1.80 -0.52
N LEU A 174 13.65 -2.13 -1.68
CA LEU A 174 14.35 -1.16 -2.53
C LEU A 174 13.40 -0.08 -3.07
N TYR A 175 12.30 -0.47 -3.73
CA TYR A 175 11.44 0.52 -4.37
C TYR A 175 10.73 1.40 -3.32
N THR A 176 10.34 0.83 -2.17
CA THR A 176 9.66 1.60 -1.10
C THR A 176 10.60 2.59 -0.44
N THR A 177 11.83 2.17 -0.13
CA THR A 177 12.84 3.04 0.52
C THR A 177 13.31 4.18 -0.39
N ILE A 178 13.40 3.91 -1.69
CA ILE A 178 13.84 4.90 -2.68
C ILE A 178 12.69 5.84 -3.07
N GLY A 179 11.51 5.29 -3.35
CA GLY A 179 10.38 6.03 -3.92
C GLY A 179 9.56 6.85 -2.91
N GLY A 180 9.50 6.42 -1.65
CA GLY A 180 8.56 6.98 -0.67
C GLY A 180 7.12 6.94 -1.18
N ILE A 181 6.27 7.88 -0.79
CA ILE A 181 4.87 7.92 -1.24
C ILE A 181 4.69 8.28 -2.73
N ARG A 182 5.76 8.70 -3.42
CA ARG A 182 5.75 9.09 -4.85
C ARG A 182 6.11 7.96 -5.81
N GLY A 183 6.83 6.94 -5.33
CA GLY A 183 7.19 5.76 -6.11
C GLY A 183 6.08 4.74 -6.11
#